data_AF-A0A246BTG8-F1
#
_entry.id   AF-A0A246BTG8-F1
#
_cell.length_a   1.000
_cell.length_b   1.000
_cell.length_c   1.000
_cell.angle_alpha   90.00
_cell.angle_beta   90.00
_cell.angle_gamma   90.00
#
_symmetry.space_group_name_H-M   'P 1'
#
loop_
_entity.id
_entity.type
_entity.pdbx_description
1 polymer ?
#
loop_
_entity_poly.entity_id
_entity_poly.type
_entity_poly.pdbx_seq_one_letter_code
_entity_poly.pdbx_strand_id
1 'polypeptide(L)'
;MTRSQPVPGEVITAQYKGVCTRTGQPYPAGTRIARDEFGYYRADVPNPGGDIRLSGGSGYDCDGWRIGEVVWHEPWNAETQTRDPGHALVITRASRRYIRQDGLSFGVGDDNGYLYSALARRATPEEAAPLIARREASLHALERRRRHDEGLRQLFQAAQADGEIPGGHHRLIEGRRLKIGAGFTIYGGGEELHVEPGAQVVWHLRNNGMDGDFWGANNVATGGAGAIGVRLPVTPERRAFLSEFYTGWDSAQADEDEGDTL
;
A
#
# COMPACT_ATOMS: atom_id res chain seq x y z
N MET A 1 41.42 9.86 1.78
CA MET A 1 41.00 11.13 2.40
C MET A 1 39.53 11.37 2.07
N THR A 2 38.63 10.92 2.94
CA THR A 2 37.19 11.15 2.81
C THR A 2 36.92 12.62 3.11
N ARG A 3 36.66 13.43 2.08
CA ARG A 3 36.22 14.81 2.29
C ARG A 3 34.80 14.74 2.83
N SER A 4 34.61 15.22 4.05
CA SER A 4 33.28 15.44 4.62
C SER A 4 32.48 16.32 3.65
N GLN A 5 31.22 15.95 3.39
CA GLN A 5 30.34 16.84 2.63
C GLN A 5 30.13 18.13 3.43
N PRO A 6 29.99 19.28 2.77
CA PRO A 6 29.72 20.54 3.45
C PRO A 6 28.42 20.47 4.22
N VAL A 7 28.41 21.10 5.39
CA VAL A 7 27.25 21.18 6.28
C VAL A 7 26.17 22.03 5.59
N PRO A 8 24.86 21.74 5.77
CA PRO A 8 23.80 22.58 5.22
C PRO A 8 24.00 24.07 5.57
N GLY A 9 23.99 24.93 4.55
CA GLY A 9 24.23 26.38 4.69
C GLY A 9 25.69 26.83 4.61
N GLU A 10 26.66 25.91 4.64
CA GLU A 10 28.08 26.22 4.46
C GLU A 10 28.38 26.62 3.01
N VAL A 11 29.03 27.77 2.81
CA VAL A 11 29.41 28.26 1.48
C VAL A 11 30.82 27.79 1.13
N ILE A 12 30.94 26.99 0.08
CA ILE A 12 32.20 26.47 -0.47
C ILE A 12 32.41 26.93 -1.92
N THR A 13 33.61 26.70 -2.46
CA THR A 13 33.92 26.94 -3.87
C THR A 13 33.76 25.65 -4.69
N ALA A 14 32.96 25.70 -5.74
CA ALA A 14 32.72 24.56 -6.63
C ALA A 14 34.01 24.12 -7.33
N GLN A 15 34.39 22.85 -7.20
CA GLN A 15 35.57 22.30 -7.90
C GLN A 15 35.26 21.91 -9.35
N TYR A 16 33.99 21.65 -9.64
CA TYR A 16 33.52 21.19 -10.94
C TYR A 16 32.33 22.03 -11.40
N LYS A 17 32.06 22.00 -12.71
CA LYS A 17 30.80 22.51 -13.25
C LYS A 17 29.63 21.73 -12.62
N GLY A 18 28.52 22.41 -12.36
CA GLY A 18 27.33 21.82 -11.78
C GLY A 18 26.06 22.52 -12.25
N VAL A 19 24.93 22.15 -11.65
CA VAL A 19 23.63 22.77 -11.91
C VAL A 19 23.06 23.22 -10.57
N CYS A 20 22.69 24.48 -10.47
CA CYS A 20 22.12 25.06 -9.27
C CYS A 20 20.77 24.41 -8.99
N THR A 21 20.60 23.76 -7.84
CA THR A 21 19.34 23.12 -7.47
C THR A 21 18.17 24.10 -7.38
N ARG A 22 18.42 25.36 -7.00
CA ARG A 22 17.40 26.41 -6.87
C ARG A 22 16.92 27.02 -8.18
N THR A 23 17.74 27.02 -9.23
CA THR A 23 17.39 27.71 -10.50
C THR A 23 17.39 26.80 -11.71
N GLY A 24 17.93 25.59 -11.59
CA GLY A 24 18.20 24.70 -12.72
C GLY A 24 19.27 25.22 -13.68
N GLN A 25 19.90 26.37 -13.41
CA GLN A 25 20.91 26.96 -14.28
C GLN A 25 22.29 26.34 -14.00
N PRO A 26 23.09 26.08 -15.05
CA PRO A 26 24.46 25.58 -14.86
C PRO A 26 25.35 26.63 -14.20
N TYR A 27 26.37 26.18 -13.48
CA TYR A 27 27.44 27.02 -12.95
C TYR A 27 28.82 26.42 -13.24
N PRO A 28 29.85 27.25 -13.51
CA PRO A 28 31.22 26.77 -13.73
C PRO A 28 31.93 26.42 -12.42
N ALA A 29 33.07 25.73 -12.53
CA ALA A 29 34.02 25.59 -11.42
C ALA A 29 34.50 26.98 -10.95
N GLY A 30 34.81 27.12 -9.67
CA GLY A 30 35.14 28.40 -9.02
C GLY A 30 33.92 29.16 -8.49
N THR A 31 32.69 28.72 -8.81
CA THR A 31 31.47 29.38 -8.32
C THR A 31 31.28 29.14 -6.81
N ARG A 32 30.86 30.17 -6.06
CA ARG A 32 30.45 30.01 -4.66
C ARG A 32 29.13 29.27 -4.59
N ILE A 33 29.13 28.13 -3.92
CA ILE A 33 27.97 27.26 -3.77
C ILE A 33 27.74 26.92 -2.30
N ALA A 34 26.51 26.60 -1.92
CA ALA A 34 26.16 26.03 -0.63
C ALA A 34 25.27 24.80 -0.84
N ARG A 35 25.09 24.01 0.22
CA ARG A 35 24.26 22.80 0.19
C ARG A 35 23.04 22.97 1.11
N ASP A 36 21.90 22.43 0.71
CA ASP A 36 20.74 22.20 1.57
C ASP A 36 20.21 20.76 1.40
N GLU A 37 19.05 20.46 1.99
CA GLU A 37 18.40 19.14 1.92
C GLU A 37 18.10 18.68 0.46
N PHE A 38 18.14 19.59 -0.51
CA PHE A 38 17.86 19.31 -1.93
C PHE A 38 19.12 19.31 -2.82
N GLY A 39 20.30 19.64 -2.28
CA GLY A 39 21.59 19.57 -2.96
C GLY A 39 22.33 20.91 -3.07
N TYR A 40 23.19 21.05 -4.10
CA TYR A 40 24.07 22.21 -4.25
C TYR A 40 23.44 23.36 -5.03
N TYR A 41 23.49 24.57 -4.48
CA TYR A 41 23.00 25.79 -5.10
C TYR A 41 24.05 26.90 -5.09
N ARG A 42 23.90 27.85 -6.01
CA ARG A 42 24.72 29.07 -6.08
C ARG A 42 24.43 29.98 -4.87
N ALA A 43 25.47 30.31 -4.10
CA ALA A 43 25.32 31.07 -2.86
C ALA A 43 24.86 32.53 -3.08
N ASP A 44 25.07 33.07 -4.28
CA ASP A 44 24.63 34.41 -4.70
C ASP A 44 23.17 34.46 -5.19
N VAL A 45 22.53 33.30 -5.34
CA VAL A 45 21.13 33.23 -5.70
C VAL A 45 20.29 33.23 -4.42
N PRO A 46 19.48 34.27 -4.16
CA PRO A 46 18.56 34.26 -3.04
C PRO A 46 17.68 33.02 -3.17
N ASN A 47 17.45 32.32 -2.06
CA ASN A 47 16.51 31.21 -2.05
C ASN A 47 15.17 31.76 -2.57
N PRO A 48 14.70 31.42 -3.79
CA PRO A 48 13.48 32.01 -4.32
C PRO A 48 12.23 31.59 -3.53
N GLY A 49 12.42 30.77 -2.48
CA GLY A 49 11.35 30.25 -1.65
C GLY A 49 11.19 28.75 -1.79
N GLY A 50 12.30 27.99 -1.75
CA GLY A 50 12.22 26.54 -1.61
C GLY A 50 11.76 25.79 -2.85
N ASP A 51 12.27 26.17 -4.04
CA ASP A 51 12.08 25.39 -5.26
C ASP A 51 12.91 24.10 -5.18
N ILE A 52 12.22 23.02 -4.83
CA ILE A 52 12.66 21.63 -4.77
C ILE A 52 12.64 21.07 -6.18
N ARG A 53 13.79 20.53 -6.60
CA ARG A 53 13.91 19.88 -7.89
C ARG A 53 13.49 18.42 -7.79
N LEU A 54 12.50 18.05 -8.61
CA LEU A 54 12.10 16.67 -8.83
C LEU A 54 12.59 16.21 -10.20
N SER A 55 13.01 14.95 -10.31
CA SER A 55 13.34 14.32 -11.59
C SER A 55 13.03 12.83 -11.55
N GLY A 56 12.54 12.31 -12.66
CA GLY A 56 12.19 10.91 -12.81
C GLY A 56 12.25 10.50 -14.28
N GLY A 57 12.73 9.30 -14.54
CA GLY A 57 12.75 8.70 -15.88
C GLY A 57 11.47 7.91 -16.14
N SER A 58 11.03 7.85 -17.39
CA SER A 58 9.84 7.09 -17.80
C SER A 58 9.89 5.62 -17.37
N GLY A 59 11.07 5.00 -17.30
CA GLY A 59 11.27 3.64 -16.84
C GLY A 59 11.35 3.43 -15.34
N TYR A 60 11.09 4.48 -14.56
CA TYR A 60 10.88 4.39 -13.11
C TYR A 60 9.44 4.76 -12.75
N ASP A 61 8.49 4.41 -13.62
CA ASP A 61 7.06 4.72 -13.51
C ASP A 61 6.79 6.22 -13.30
N CYS A 62 7.62 7.08 -13.89
CA CYS A 62 7.42 8.52 -13.83
C CYS A 62 6.79 9.01 -15.14
N ASP A 63 5.54 9.46 -15.06
CA ASP A 63 4.82 10.06 -16.20
C ASP A 63 4.94 11.59 -16.27
N GLY A 64 5.80 12.17 -15.42
CA GLY A 64 5.98 13.61 -15.26
C GLY A 64 4.99 14.25 -14.29
N TRP A 65 4.94 15.59 -14.33
CA TRP A 65 4.18 16.41 -13.38
C TRP A 65 3.37 17.49 -14.08
N ARG A 66 2.27 17.90 -13.47
CA ARG A 66 1.45 19.03 -13.94
C ARG A 66 1.71 20.26 -13.08
N ILE A 67 1.83 21.43 -13.71
CA ILE A 67 1.95 22.69 -12.97
C ILE A 67 0.68 22.90 -12.12
N GLY A 68 0.85 23.24 -10.84
CA GLY A 68 -0.22 23.36 -9.85
C GLY A 68 -0.60 22.06 -9.14
N GLU A 69 -0.05 20.92 -9.56
CA GLU A 69 -0.27 19.64 -8.89
C GLU A 69 0.40 19.61 -7.52
N VAL A 70 -0.27 18.97 -6.56
CA VAL A 70 0.27 18.72 -5.21
C VAL A 70 0.73 17.27 -5.14
N VAL A 71 2.02 17.06 -4.91
CA VAL A 71 2.65 15.74 -4.86
C VAL A 71 3.28 15.46 -3.50
N TRP A 72 3.35 14.18 -3.14
CA TRP A 72 4.08 13.75 -1.95
C TRP A 72 5.52 13.39 -2.33
N HIS A 73 6.50 14.02 -1.69
CA HIS A 73 7.91 13.73 -1.92
C HIS A 73 8.58 13.23 -0.65
N GLU A 74 9.19 12.05 -0.71
CA GLU A 74 9.98 11.44 0.36
C GLU A 74 11.45 11.41 -0.05
N PRO A 75 12.26 12.38 0.39
CA PRO A 75 13.66 12.42 0.00
C PRO A 75 14.41 11.19 0.53
N TRP A 76 15.33 10.66 -0.29
CA TRP A 76 16.23 9.60 0.14
C TRP A 76 17.39 10.20 0.92
N ASN A 77 17.56 9.77 2.16
CA ASN A 77 18.66 10.14 3.01
C ASN A 77 19.81 9.13 2.83
N ALA A 78 20.88 9.58 2.18
CA ALA A 78 22.03 8.72 1.89
C ALA A 78 22.86 8.36 3.13
N GLU A 79 22.78 9.16 4.20
CA GLU A 79 23.55 8.93 5.43
C GLU A 79 22.89 7.82 6.26
N THR A 80 21.56 7.86 6.39
CA THR A 80 20.80 6.86 7.15
C THR A 80 20.37 5.67 6.28
N GLN A 81 20.46 5.78 4.96
CA GLN A 81 19.87 4.84 4.00
C GLN A 81 18.37 4.62 4.22
N THR A 82 17.67 5.69 4.61
CA THR A 82 16.21 5.70 4.82
C THR A 82 15.55 6.83 4.03
N ARG A 83 14.22 6.80 3.94
CA ARG A 83 13.44 7.94 3.45
C ARG A 83 13.17 8.90 4.62
N ASP A 84 13.42 10.18 4.42
CA ASP A 84 13.03 11.21 5.38
C ASP A 84 11.50 11.39 5.37
N PRO A 85 10.90 11.96 6.44
CA PRO A 85 9.47 12.26 6.47
C PRO A 85 9.06 13.07 5.24
N GLY A 86 8.09 12.56 4.49
CA GLY A 86 7.71 13.21 3.24
C GLY A 86 7.08 14.57 3.42
N HIS A 87 7.07 15.34 2.34
CA HIS A 87 6.50 16.68 2.28
C HIS A 87 5.55 16.79 1.09
N ALA A 88 4.45 17.53 1.29
CA ALA A 88 3.57 17.92 0.20
C ALA A 88 4.18 19.11 -0.56
N LEU A 89 4.33 18.97 -1.88
CA LEU A 89 4.94 19.96 -2.75
C LEU A 89 3.97 20.38 -3.86
N VAL A 90 3.93 21.68 -4.17
CA VAL A 90 3.19 22.23 -5.33
C VAL A 90 4.15 22.41 -6.49
N ILE A 91 3.86 21.79 -7.62
CA ILE A 91 4.66 21.91 -8.85
C ILE A 91 4.52 23.33 -9.43
N THR A 92 5.62 24.06 -9.53
CA THR A 92 5.66 25.42 -10.10
C THR A 92 6.13 25.42 -11.55
N ARG A 93 6.96 24.45 -11.95
CA ARG A 93 7.41 24.25 -13.33
C ARG A 93 7.57 22.76 -13.62
N ALA A 94 7.25 22.35 -14.84
CA ALA A 94 7.46 20.99 -15.31
C ALA A 94 8.07 21.03 -16.72
N SER A 95 8.98 20.09 -17.00
CA SER A 95 9.58 19.90 -18.31
C SER A 95 9.85 18.41 -18.56
N ARG A 96 9.95 18.05 -19.83
CA ARG A 96 10.37 16.72 -20.28
C ARG A 96 11.44 16.85 -21.33
N ARG A 97 12.37 15.91 -21.35
CA ARG A 97 13.40 15.81 -22.37
C ARG A 97 13.47 14.38 -22.87
N TYR A 98 13.38 14.22 -24.17
CA TYR A 98 13.64 12.93 -24.82
C TYR A 98 15.15 12.65 -24.86
N ILE A 99 15.53 11.43 -24.53
CA ILE A 99 16.87 10.86 -24.56
C ILE A 99 16.81 9.66 -25.51
N ARG A 100 17.64 9.70 -26.55
CA ARG A 100 17.75 8.61 -27.52
C ARG A 100 18.33 7.35 -26.88
N GLN A 101 18.15 6.22 -27.54
CA GLN A 101 18.50 4.88 -27.06
C GLN A 101 19.92 4.76 -26.48
N ASP A 102 20.90 5.43 -27.09
CA ASP A 102 22.30 5.44 -26.62
C ASP A 102 22.52 6.13 -25.25
N GLY A 103 21.51 6.84 -24.74
CA GLY A 103 21.55 7.58 -23.47
C GLY A 103 20.61 7.04 -22.38
N LEU A 104 19.91 5.92 -22.61
CA LEU A 104 18.89 5.40 -21.69
C LEU A 104 19.45 4.96 -20.32
N SER A 105 20.73 4.60 -20.27
CA SER A 105 21.44 4.22 -19.04
C SER A 105 21.63 5.37 -18.04
N PHE A 106 21.29 6.61 -18.38
CA PHE A 106 21.45 7.79 -17.52
C PHE A 106 20.14 8.22 -16.84
N GLY A 107 19.44 7.27 -16.22
CA GLY A 107 18.27 7.55 -15.37
C GLY A 107 16.93 7.68 -16.10
N VAL A 108 16.83 7.13 -17.32
CA VAL A 108 15.55 7.03 -18.05
C VAL A 108 14.89 5.67 -17.82
N GLY A 109 15.65 4.58 -17.90
CA GLY A 109 15.23 3.26 -17.42
C GLY A 109 14.25 2.47 -18.29
N ASP A 110 13.76 3.00 -19.42
CA ASP A 110 12.86 2.29 -20.36
C ASP A 110 13.03 2.76 -21.82
N ASP A 111 12.27 2.12 -22.72
CA ASP A 111 12.26 2.38 -24.17
C ASP A 111 11.57 3.69 -24.56
N ASN A 112 10.77 4.29 -23.67
CA ASN A 112 10.05 5.54 -23.96
C ASN A 112 10.99 6.74 -24.02
N GLY A 113 12.14 6.69 -23.35
CA GLY A 113 13.21 7.66 -23.55
C GLY A 113 13.01 9.02 -22.87
N TYR A 114 12.04 9.20 -21.97
CA TYR A 114 11.76 10.52 -21.39
C TYR A 114 12.36 10.69 -20.00
N LEU A 115 13.10 11.79 -19.82
CA LEU A 115 13.46 12.32 -18.52
C LEU A 115 12.54 13.49 -18.19
N TYR A 116 11.80 13.37 -17.09
CA TYR A 116 10.95 14.42 -16.55
C TYR A 116 11.72 15.22 -15.49
N SER A 117 11.47 16.52 -15.43
CA SER A 117 12.00 17.39 -14.39
C SER A 117 10.95 18.40 -13.97
N ALA A 118 10.89 18.70 -12.67
CA ALA A 118 10.01 19.72 -12.13
C ALA A 118 10.73 20.58 -11.08
N LEU A 119 10.26 21.81 -10.94
CA LEU A 119 10.51 22.62 -9.75
C LEU A 119 9.21 22.69 -8.96
N ALA A 120 9.31 22.56 -7.66
CA ALA A 120 8.17 22.53 -6.77
C ALA A 120 8.47 23.31 -5.50
N ARG A 121 7.49 24.00 -4.93
CA ARG A 121 7.61 24.63 -3.61
C ARG A 121 6.91 23.80 -2.56
N ARG A 122 7.18 24.03 -1.27
CA ARG A 122 6.35 23.46 -0.19
C ARG A 122 4.89 23.91 -0.38
N ALA A 123 3.97 22.97 -0.25
CA ALA A 123 2.55 23.25 -0.24
C ALA A 123 2.17 23.96 1.07
N THR A 124 1.21 24.89 0.99
CA THR A 124 0.53 25.41 2.19
C THR A 124 -0.33 24.31 2.84
N PRO A 125 -0.70 24.44 4.13
CA PRO A 125 -1.58 23.48 4.78
C PRO A 125 -2.89 23.23 4.00
N GLU A 126 -3.47 24.29 3.43
CA GLU A 126 -4.70 24.23 2.65
C GLU A 126 -4.52 23.48 1.33
N GLU A 127 -3.41 23.70 0.62
CA GLU A 127 -3.06 22.97 -0.61
C GLU A 127 -2.75 21.49 -0.33
N ALA A 128 -2.11 21.20 0.81
CA ALA A 128 -1.72 19.84 1.19
C ALA A 128 -2.88 18.99 1.75
N ALA A 129 -3.89 19.63 2.36
CA ALA A 129 -5.02 18.98 3.01
C ALA A 129 -5.68 17.85 2.18
N PRO A 130 -6.04 18.02 0.90
CA PRO A 130 -6.67 16.96 0.11
C PRO A 130 -5.74 15.76 -0.13
N LEU A 131 -4.43 16.00 -0.28
CA LEU A 131 -3.45 14.93 -0.48
C LEU A 131 -3.23 14.14 0.82
N ILE A 132 -3.11 14.85 1.94
CA ILE A 132 -2.96 14.24 3.28
C ILE A 132 -4.18 13.38 3.61
N ALA A 133 -5.40 13.91 3.45
CA ALA A 133 -6.63 13.17 3.71
C ALA A 133 -6.74 11.89 2.87
N ARG A 134 -6.37 11.94 1.57
CA ARG A 134 -6.34 10.75 0.71
C ARG A 134 -5.32 9.72 1.18
N ARG A 135 -4.15 10.17 1.64
CA ARG A 135 -3.09 9.29 2.15
C ARG A 135 -3.52 8.62 3.45
N GLU A 136 -4.05 9.38 4.39
CA GLU A 136 -4.58 8.86 5.66
C GLU A 136 -5.71 7.86 5.41
N ALA A 137 -6.66 8.18 4.52
CA ALA A 137 -7.72 7.25 4.14
C ALA A 137 -7.17 5.96 3.52
N SER A 138 -6.13 6.05 2.68
CA SER A 138 -5.47 4.89 2.08
C SER A 138 -4.73 4.04 3.11
N LEU A 139 -4.03 4.68 4.05
CA LEU A 139 -3.35 3.99 5.14
C LEU A 139 -4.35 3.29 6.06
N HIS A 140 -5.43 3.97 6.45
CA HIS A 140 -6.50 3.36 7.23
C HIS A 140 -7.19 2.20 6.51
N ALA A 141 -7.40 2.31 5.19
CA ALA A 141 -7.95 1.21 4.40
C ALA A 141 -6.98 0.02 4.35
N LEU A 142 -5.68 0.27 4.18
CA LEU A 142 -4.64 -0.76 4.18
C LEU A 142 -4.53 -1.45 5.55
N GLU A 143 -4.52 -0.67 6.63
CA GLU A 143 -4.51 -1.19 8.00
C GLU A 143 -5.75 -2.02 8.30
N ARG A 144 -6.94 -1.53 7.91
CA ARG A 144 -8.19 -2.27 8.05
C ARG A 144 -8.15 -3.59 7.30
N ARG A 145 -7.66 -3.57 6.05
CA ARG A 145 -7.48 -4.80 5.25
C ARG A 145 -6.47 -5.75 5.89
N ARG A 146 -5.35 -5.24 6.40
CA ARG A 146 -4.35 -6.05 7.09
C ARG A 146 -4.90 -6.71 8.36
N ARG A 147 -5.66 -5.97 9.18
CA ARG A 147 -6.32 -6.50 10.38
C ARG A 147 -7.35 -7.56 10.02
N HIS A 148 -8.12 -7.32 8.96
CA HIS A 148 -9.08 -8.26 8.43
C HIS A 148 -8.41 -9.58 7.98
N ASP A 149 -7.40 -9.49 7.12
CA ASP A 149 -6.67 -10.65 6.60
C ASP A 149 -5.97 -11.44 7.72
N GLU A 150 -5.36 -10.74 8.69
CA GLU A 150 -4.69 -11.37 9.82
C GLU A 150 -5.68 -12.02 10.79
N GLY A 151 -6.81 -11.36 11.06
CA GLY A 151 -7.87 -11.93 11.91
C GLY A 151 -8.49 -13.19 11.29
N LEU A 152 -8.73 -13.20 9.98
CA LEU A 152 -9.16 -14.43 9.27
C LEU A 152 -8.16 -15.57 9.46
N ARG A 153 -6.86 -15.29 9.32
CA ARG A 153 -5.81 -16.30 9.49
C ARG A 153 -5.72 -16.79 10.94
N GLN A 154 -5.64 -15.89 11.90
CA GLN A 154 -5.42 -16.24 13.31
C GLN A 154 -6.62 -16.94 13.94
N LEU A 155 -7.83 -16.43 13.68
CA LEU A 155 -9.03 -16.90 14.36
C LEU A 155 -9.65 -18.13 13.70
N PHE A 156 -9.44 -18.32 12.39
CA PHE A 156 -10.11 -19.37 11.63
C PHE A 156 -9.16 -20.33 10.91
N GLN A 157 -8.04 -19.87 10.33
CA GLN A 157 -7.11 -20.75 9.62
C GLN A 157 -6.17 -21.54 10.56
N ALA A 158 -5.64 -20.88 11.59
CA ALA A 158 -4.78 -21.53 12.60
C ALA A 158 -5.57 -22.45 13.56
N ALA A 159 -6.89 -22.40 13.50
CA ALA A 159 -7.77 -22.99 14.49
C ALA A 159 -8.29 -24.40 14.13
N GLN A 160 -7.51 -25.17 13.38
CA GLN A 160 -7.77 -26.62 13.26
C GLN A 160 -7.68 -27.35 14.61
N ALA A 161 -7.15 -26.72 15.67
CA ALA A 161 -7.06 -27.30 17.00
C ALA A 161 -8.43 -27.47 17.70
N ASP A 162 -9.40 -26.57 17.45
CA ASP A 162 -10.73 -26.60 18.07
C ASP A 162 -11.87 -26.85 17.06
N GLY A 163 -11.50 -27.08 15.80
CA GLY A 163 -12.44 -27.38 14.72
C GLY A 163 -12.84 -28.84 14.64
N GLU A 164 -14.11 -29.09 14.31
CA GLU A 164 -14.64 -30.42 14.05
C GLU A 164 -14.81 -30.63 12.55
N ILE A 165 -14.35 -31.78 12.03
CA ILE A 165 -14.71 -32.23 10.67
C ILE A 165 -15.94 -33.12 10.81
N PRO A 166 -17.16 -32.62 10.53
CA PRO A 166 -18.35 -33.42 10.65
C PRO A 166 -18.37 -34.51 9.57
N GLY A 167 -18.83 -35.69 9.94
CA GLY A 167 -19.09 -36.78 9.00
C GLY A 167 -20.28 -36.48 8.07
N GLY A 168 -20.33 -37.20 6.95
CA GLY A 168 -21.42 -37.09 5.96
C GLY A 168 -21.25 -35.94 4.96
N HIS A 169 -22.28 -35.73 4.14
CA HIS A 169 -22.31 -34.66 3.14
C HIS A 169 -23.26 -33.54 3.56
N HIS A 170 -22.74 -32.33 3.62
CA HIS A 170 -23.45 -31.12 4.05
C HIS A 170 -23.65 -30.19 2.87
N ARG A 171 -24.81 -29.52 2.82
CA ARG A 171 -25.11 -28.50 1.82
C ARG A 171 -25.37 -27.18 2.53
N LEU A 172 -24.49 -26.21 2.32
CA LEU A 172 -24.57 -24.89 2.94
C LEU A 172 -25.35 -23.95 2.01
N ILE A 173 -26.63 -23.74 2.34
CA ILE A 173 -27.60 -23.00 1.50
C ILE A 173 -27.78 -21.56 2.00
N GLU A 174 -27.80 -21.37 3.31
CA GLU A 174 -28.10 -20.10 3.97
C GLU A 174 -26.82 -19.49 4.53
N GLY A 175 -26.69 -18.16 4.59
CA GLY A 175 -25.50 -17.50 5.13
C GLY A 175 -24.57 -16.88 4.09
N ARG A 176 -23.57 -16.16 4.58
CA ARG A 176 -22.64 -15.36 3.78
C ARG A 176 -21.31 -16.09 3.63
N ARG A 177 -20.79 -16.09 2.39
CA ARG A 177 -19.43 -16.56 2.10
C ARG A 177 -18.42 -15.42 2.17
N LEU A 178 -17.34 -15.65 2.90
CA LEU A 178 -16.26 -14.69 3.13
C LEU A 178 -14.97 -15.29 2.60
N LYS A 179 -14.37 -14.64 1.61
CA LYS A 179 -13.15 -15.14 1.01
C LYS A 179 -11.96 -14.92 1.94
N ILE A 180 -11.14 -15.95 2.10
CA ILE A 180 -9.81 -15.83 2.70
C ILE A 180 -8.81 -15.73 1.55
N GLY A 181 -8.04 -14.64 1.50
CA GLY A 181 -7.18 -14.33 0.36
C GLY A 181 -7.98 -14.16 -0.94
N ALA A 182 -7.70 -14.98 -1.96
CA ALA A 182 -8.41 -14.93 -3.25
C ALA A 182 -9.76 -15.68 -3.24
N GLY A 183 -10.05 -16.46 -2.18
CA GLY A 183 -11.19 -17.39 -2.16
C GLY A 183 -10.95 -18.63 -3.02
N PHE A 184 -12.02 -19.39 -3.28
CA PHE A 184 -11.95 -20.60 -4.09
C PHE A 184 -11.52 -20.34 -5.52
N THR A 185 -10.71 -21.24 -6.07
CA THR A 185 -10.32 -21.21 -7.49
C THR A 185 -10.93 -22.36 -8.29
N ILE A 186 -11.04 -22.16 -9.61
CA ILE A 186 -11.56 -23.19 -10.53
C ILE A 186 -10.64 -24.41 -10.68
N TYR A 187 -9.38 -24.31 -10.23
CA TYR A 187 -8.37 -25.36 -10.32
C TYR A 187 -8.19 -26.13 -9.00
N GLY A 188 -9.13 -25.96 -8.05
CA GLY A 188 -8.96 -26.42 -6.68
C GLY A 188 -8.24 -25.39 -5.80
N GLY A 189 -8.28 -25.61 -4.49
CA GLY A 189 -7.65 -24.71 -3.52
C GLY A 189 -8.36 -23.37 -3.33
N GLY A 190 -7.82 -22.60 -2.39
CA GLY A 190 -8.50 -21.44 -1.82
C GLY A 190 -9.36 -21.80 -0.62
N GLU A 191 -9.68 -20.78 0.17
CA GLU A 191 -10.37 -20.92 1.44
C GLU A 191 -11.48 -19.86 1.58
N GLU A 192 -12.59 -20.25 2.17
CA GLU A 192 -13.71 -19.37 2.47
C GLU A 192 -14.27 -19.68 3.86
N LEU A 193 -14.84 -18.69 4.53
CA LEU A 193 -15.73 -18.90 5.66
C LEU A 193 -17.17 -18.84 5.17
N HIS A 194 -17.99 -19.72 5.70
CA HIS A 194 -19.43 -19.68 5.54
C HIS A 194 -20.06 -19.38 6.90
N VAL A 195 -20.74 -18.24 6.97
CA VAL A 195 -21.14 -17.55 8.19
C VAL A 195 -22.63 -17.28 8.15
N GLU A 196 -23.37 -17.91 9.06
CA GLU A 196 -24.80 -17.69 9.25
C GLU A 196 -25.00 -16.70 10.43
N PRO A 197 -25.78 -15.62 10.28
CA PRO A 197 -26.02 -14.66 11.36
C PRO A 197 -26.48 -15.34 12.65
N GLY A 198 -25.92 -14.97 13.80
CA GLY A 198 -26.25 -15.55 15.10
C GLY A 198 -25.84 -17.02 15.31
N ALA A 199 -25.25 -17.68 14.32
CA ALA A 199 -24.87 -19.07 14.44
C ALA A 199 -23.80 -19.27 15.53
N GLN A 200 -23.92 -20.37 16.27
CA GLN A 200 -22.91 -20.78 17.25
C GLN A 200 -21.67 -21.40 16.59
N VAL A 201 -21.74 -21.69 15.29
CA VAL A 201 -20.66 -22.28 14.50
C VAL A 201 -20.46 -21.52 13.20
N VAL A 202 -19.20 -21.44 12.78
CA VAL A 202 -18.78 -20.95 11.46
C VAL A 202 -18.13 -22.09 10.71
N TRP A 203 -18.42 -22.21 9.42
CA TRP A 203 -17.77 -23.20 8.58
C TRP A 203 -16.54 -22.61 7.93
N HIS A 204 -15.36 -23.16 8.22
CA HIS A 204 -14.15 -22.92 7.43
C HIS A 204 -14.08 -23.96 6.32
N LEU A 205 -14.10 -23.49 5.08
CA LEU A 205 -14.15 -24.32 3.89
C LEU A 205 -12.83 -24.21 3.14
N ARG A 206 -12.25 -25.35 2.81
CA ARG A 206 -11.10 -25.46 1.90
C ARG A 206 -11.54 -26.20 0.64
N ASN A 207 -11.43 -25.54 -0.49
CA ASN A 207 -11.76 -26.14 -1.78
C ASN A 207 -10.80 -27.29 -2.09
N ASN A 208 -11.36 -28.46 -2.38
CA ASN A 208 -10.61 -29.70 -2.57
C ASN A 208 -11.10 -30.34 -3.87
N GLY A 209 -10.27 -30.22 -4.90
CA GLY A 209 -10.69 -30.37 -6.29
C GLY A 209 -9.55 -30.26 -7.29
N MET A 210 -8.30 -30.35 -6.83
CA MET A 210 -7.13 -30.47 -7.67
C MET A 210 -6.94 -31.93 -8.09
N ASP A 211 -6.33 -32.16 -9.25
CA ASP A 211 -5.97 -33.50 -9.68
C ASP A 211 -5.02 -34.15 -8.68
N GLY A 212 -5.36 -35.36 -8.23
CA GLY A 212 -4.60 -36.09 -7.20
C GLY A 212 -5.06 -35.85 -5.76
N ASP A 213 -6.01 -34.93 -5.52
CA ASP A 213 -6.63 -34.77 -4.20
C ASP A 213 -7.42 -36.02 -3.78
N PHE A 214 -7.48 -36.29 -2.48
CA PHE A 214 -8.38 -37.32 -1.96
C PHE A 214 -9.80 -36.77 -1.90
N TRP A 215 -10.58 -37.00 -2.97
CA TRP A 215 -11.94 -36.48 -3.11
C TRP A 215 -12.90 -37.04 -2.05
N GLY A 216 -12.57 -38.19 -1.44
CA GLY A 216 -13.32 -38.74 -0.30
C GLY A 216 -13.29 -37.88 0.96
N ALA A 217 -12.41 -36.88 1.04
CA ALA A 217 -12.40 -35.90 2.14
C ALA A 217 -13.52 -34.85 2.02
N ASN A 218 -14.21 -34.77 0.88
CA ASN A 218 -15.24 -33.75 0.67
C ASN A 218 -16.50 -34.04 1.48
N ASN A 219 -16.72 -33.25 2.53
CA ASN A 219 -17.92 -33.29 3.37
C ASN A 219 -18.86 -32.11 3.10
N VAL A 220 -18.47 -31.11 2.30
CA VAL A 220 -19.34 -29.98 1.93
C VAL A 220 -19.54 -29.93 0.43
N ALA A 221 -20.80 -29.94 0.00
CA ALA A 221 -21.19 -29.74 -1.38
C ALA A 221 -21.01 -28.27 -1.78
N THR A 222 -20.16 -28.05 -2.77
CA THR A 222 -19.98 -26.74 -3.42
C THR A 222 -20.56 -26.81 -4.83
N GLY A 223 -20.69 -25.67 -5.53
CA GLY A 223 -21.12 -25.67 -6.94
C GLY A 223 -20.09 -26.27 -7.91
N GLY A 224 -19.01 -26.88 -7.41
CA GLY A 224 -17.92 -27.49 -8.16
C GLY A 224 -17.49 -28.83 -7.54
N ALA A 225 -16.18 -29.07 -7.41
CA ALA A 225 -15.61 -30.35 -6.98
C ALA A 225 -15.94 -30.77 -5.52
N GLY A 226 -16.50 -29.86 -4.71
CA GLY A 226 -16.70 -30.05 -3.27
C GLY A 226 -15.64 -29.32 -2.44
N ALA A 227 -15.83 -29.31 -1.12
CA ALA A 227 -14.88 -28.75 -0.18
C ALA A 227 -14.78 -29.62 1.08
N ILE A 228 -13.64 -29.46 1.76
CA ILE A 228 -13.45 -29.93 3.12
C ILE A 228 -13.90 -28.79 4.04
N GLY A 229 -14.97 -29.02 4.78
CA GLY A 229 -15.53 -28.11 5.76
C GLY A 229 -15.17 -28.53 7.18
N VAL A 230 -14.69 -27.55 7.94
CA VAL A 230 -14.44 -27.63 9.37
C VAL A 230 -15.43 -26.70 10.08
N ARG A 231 -16.15 -27.21 11.07
CA ARG A 231 -16.98 -26.37 11.94
C ARG A 231 -16.11 -25.80 13.05
N LEU A 232 -16.16 -24.50 13.21
CA LEU A 232 -15.44 -23.76 14.24
C LEU A 232 -16.46 -23.14 15.20
N PRO A 233 -16.35 -23.34 16.52
CA PRO A 233 -17.24 -22.69 17.47
C PRO A 233 -17.04 -21.16 17.43
N VAL A 234 -18.11 -20.38 17.59
CA VAL A 234 -17.98 -18.93 17.70
C VAL A 234 -17.56 -18.56 19.12
N THR A 235 -16.24 -18.44 19.32
CA THR A 235 -15.66 -17.89 20.56
C THR A 235 -15.95 -16.37 20.65
N PRO A 236 -15.80 -15.76 21.84
CA PRO A 236 -15.93 -14.30 21.99
C PRO A 236 -15.06 -13.50 21.02
N GLU A 237 -13.84 -13.96 20.74
CA GLU A 237 -12.89 -13.32 19.83
C GLU A 237 -13.36 -13.42 18.37
N ARG A 238 -13.83 -14.60 17.95
CA ARG A 238 -14.42 -14.80 16.61
C ARG A 238 -15.67 -13.95 16.44
N ARG A 239 -16.53 -13.88 17.46
CA ARG A 239 -17.72 -13.01 17.47
C ARG A 239 -17.33 -11.55 17.28
N ALA A 240 -16.42 -11.03 18.10
CA ALA A 240 -15.99 -9.63 18.00
C ALA A 240 -15.42 -9.30 16.62
N PHE A 241 -14.60 -10.20 16.05
CA PHE A 241 -14.08 -10.05 14.69
C PHE A 241 -15.21 -10.04 13.64
N LEU A 242 -16.19 -10.95 13.78
CA LEU A 242 -17.29 -11.02 12.83
C LEU A 242 -18.17 -9.77 12.90
N SER A 243 -18.47 -9.26 14.10
CA SER A 243 -19.21 -8.00 14.31
C SER A 243 -18.48 -6.79 13.73
N GLU A 244 -17.14 -6.72 13.86
CA GLU A 244 -16.34 -5.58 13.36
C GLU A 244 -16.36 -5.51 11.81
N PHE A 245 -16.20 -6.65 11.15
CA PHE A 245 -16.00 -6.68 9.70
C PHE A 245 -17.26 -7.03 8.89
N TYR A 246 -18.31 -7.54 9.53
CA TYR A 246 -19.52 -7.99 8.85
C TYR A 246 -20.79 -7.47 9.52
N THR A 247 -21.44 -6.53 8.83
CA THR A 247 -22.72 -5.95 9.24
C THR A 247 -23.80 -7.04 9.34
N GLY A 248 -24.61 -6.99 10.40
CA GLY A 248 -25.73 -7.92 10.60
C GLY A 248 -25.36 -9.27 11.19
N TRP A 249 -24.14 -9.44 11.73
CA TRP A 249 -23.76 -10.65 12.48
C TRP A 249 -24.58 -10.83 13.76
N ASP A 250 -24.78 -9.74 14.52
CA ASP A 250 -25.44 -9.77 15.83
C ASP A 250 -26.98 -9.76 15.77
N SER A 251 -27.58 -9.50 14.60
CA SER A 251 -29.03 -9.27 14.47
C SER A 251 -29.90 -10.54 14.53
N ALA A 252 -29.35 -11.69 14.93
CA ALA A 252 -30.10 -12.94 15.06
C ALA A 252 -30.28 -13.43 16.51
N GLN A 253 -29.77 -12.70 17.51
CA GLN A 253 -29.99 -13.03 18.93
C GLN A 253 -31.04 -12.16 19.63
N ALA A 254 -31.62 -11.17 18.95
CA ALA A 254 -32.60 -10.27 19.57
C ALA A 254 -34.04 -10.80 19.60
N ASP A 255 -34.36 -11.84 18.82
CA ASP A 255 -35.74 -12.32 18.66
C ASP A 255 -36.09 -13.59 19.48
N GLU A 256 -35.11 -14.21 20.16
CA GLU A 256 -35.37 -15.42 20.97
C GLU A 256 -35.52 -15.16 22.48
N ASP A 257 -35.14 -13.99 23.00
CA ASP A 257 -35.17 -13.68 24.44
C ASP A 257 -36.45 -12.94 24.94
N GLU A 258 -37.39 -12.56 24.06
CA GLU A 258 -38.71 -11.99 24.47
C GLU A 258 -39.86 -13.03 24.51
N GLY A 259 -39.55 -14.32 24.32
CA GLY A 259 -40.54 -15.38 24.14
C GLY A 259 -40.83 -16.28 25.34
N ASP A 260 -40.23 -16.06 26.51
CA ASP A 260 -40.49 -16.92 27.68
C ASP A 260 -40.31 -16.18 29.02
N THR A 261 -41.23 -15.26 29.32
CA THR A 261 -41.57 -14.91 30.71
C THR A 261 -43.09 -14.80 30.86
N LEU A 262 -43.67 -15.94 31.28
CA LEU A 262 -44.93 -16.15 32.03
C LEU A 262 -46.23 -15.52 31.52
#